data_AF-A0A2M7P6Y4-F1
#
_entry.id   AF-A0A2M7P6Y4-F1
#
_cell.length_a   1.000
_cell.length_b   1.000
_cell.length_c   1.000
_cell.angle_alpha   90.00
_cell.angle_beta   90.00
_cell.angle_gamma   90.00
#
_symmetry.space_group_name_H-M   'P 1'
#
loop_
_entity.id
_entity.type
_entity.pdbx_description
1 polymer ?
#
loop_
_entity_poly.entity_id
_entity_poly.type
_entity_poly.pdbx_seq_one_letter_code
_entity_poly.pdbx_strand_id
1 'polypeptide(L)'
;PAGSGIGHQIMCERGYVVPGSLVVASDSHSNTYGAVAAIGTPVVRTDAAAIWATGEFWWSIPPTVQVVLGGALRPGVTGKDVIITLCGLYDRGEVLNAALEFSGPGLGSLSMEARLTIANMTTEWGALVGWFPFDEVT
;
A
#
# COMPACT_ATOMS: atom_id res chain seq x y z
N PRO A 1 -15.68 12.75 -11.86
CA PRO A 1 -17.15 12.86 -11.67
C PRO A 1 -17.71 11.53 -11.14
N ALA A 2 -18.96 11.47 -10.70
CA ALA A 2 -19.59 10.18 -10.43
C ALA A 2 -19.48 9.28 -11.66
N GLY A 3 -19.17 8.00 -11.44
CA GLY A 3 -18.92 7.03 -12.52
C GLY A 3 -17.52 7.08 -13.16
N SER A 4 -16.58 7.89 -12.63
CA SER A 4 -15.20 7.92 -13.15
C SER A 4 -14.34 6.71 -12.75
N GLY A 5 -14.77 5.90 -11.79
CA GLY A 5 -14.02 4.75 -11.27
C GLY A 5 -13.80 4.80 -9.75
N ILE A 6 -13.08 3.81 -9.24
CA ILE A 6 -12.70 3.70 -7.84
C ILE A 6 -11.56 4.68 -7.54
N GLY A 7 -11.64 5.39 -6.40
CA GLY A 7 -10.75 6.49 -6.06
C GLY A 7 -9.26 6.14 -6.15
N HIS A 8 -8.82 5.07 -5.48
CA HIS A 8 -7.42 4.68 -5.47
C HIS A 8 -6.87 4.31 -6.86
N GLN A 9 -7.69 3.67 -7.69
CA GLN A 9 -7.31 3.36 -9.08
C GLN A 9 -7.11 4.65 -9.89
N ILE A 10 -8.05 5.59 -9.78
CA ILE A 10 -7.95 6.90 -10.45
C ILE A 10 -6.71 7.66 -9.99
N MET A 11 -6.40 7.62 -8.69
CA MET A 11 -5.24 8.31 -8.11
C MET A 11 -3.92 7.82 -8.71
N CYS A 12 -3.77 6.50 -8.87
CA CYS A 12 -2.59 5.91 -9.50
C CYS A 12 -2.57 6.14 -11.03
N GLU A 13 -3.63 5.77 -11.75
CA GLU A 13 -3.67 5.82 -13.22
C GLU A 13 -3.51 7.23 -13.79
N ARG A 14 -3.94 8.26 -13.06
CA ARG A 14 -3.83 9.66 -13.50
C ARG A 14 -2.54 10.34 -13.04
N GLY A 15 -1.64 9.61 -12.37
CA GLY A 15 -0.36 10.14 -11.93
C GLY A 15 -0.46 11.18 -10.80
N TYR A 16 -1.53 11.14 -9.99
CA TYR A 16 -1.60 11.95 -8.77
C TYR A 16 -0.75 11.37 -7.64
N VAL A 17 -0.47 10.06 -7.72
CA VAL A 17 0.47 9.36 -6.85
C VAL A 17 1.73 9.09 -7.65
N VAL A 18 2.88 9.50 -7.10
CA VAL A 18 4.19 9.34 -7.74
C VAL A 18 5.19 8.69 -6.77
N PRO A 19 6.22 7.98 -7.28
CA PRO A 19 7.27 7.42 -6.43
C PRO A 19 7.88 8.45 -5.47
N GLY A 20 8.07 8.06 -4.21
CA GLY A 20 8.65 8.89 -3.16
C GLY A 20 7.68 9.93 -2.55
N SER A 21 6.42 9.97 -2.98
CA SER A 21 5.41 10.87 -2.38
C SER A 21 4.81 10.29 -1.08
N LEU A 22 4.39 11.18 -0.18
CA LEU A 22 3.49 10.87 0.92
C LEU A 22 2.08 11.31 0.51
N VAL A 23 1.17 10.35 0.36
CA VAL A 23 -0.20 10.58 -0.11
C VAL A 23 -1.19 10.13 0.94
N VAL A 24 -2.12 11.02 1.28
CA VAL A 24 -3.18 10.75 2.24
C VAL A 24 -4.54 10.71 1.55
N ALA A 25 -5.45 9.88 2.05
CA ALA A 25 -6.86 9.95 1.68
C ALA A 25 -7.76 9.63 2.87
N SER A 26 -9.02 10.08 2.81
CA SER A 26 -10.04 9.75 3.82
C SER A 26 -10.63 8.33 3.59
N ASP A 27 -9.78 7.37 3.26
CA ASP A 27 -10.12 5.97 2.99
C ASP A 27 -9.00 5.05 3.49
N SER A 28 -9.36 3.94 4.14
CA SER A 28 -8.43 2.95 4.72
C SER A 28 -7.50 2.34 3.69
N HIS A 29 -7.95 2.15 2.47
CA HIS A 29 -7.21 1.47 1.41
C HIS A 29 -6.23 2.39 0.68
N SER A 30 -5.94 3.57 1.24
CA SER A 30 -4.85 4.46 0.77
C SER A 30 -3.50 3.75 0.70
N ASN A 31 -3.34 2.64 1.43
CA ASN A 31 -2.19 1.74 1.34
C ASN A 31 -1.89 1.27 -0.09
N THR A 32 -2.89 1.25 -1.00
CA THR A 32 -2.71 0.93 -2.43
C THR A 32 -1.58 1.72 -3.07
N TYR A 33 -1.36 2.96 -2.66
CA TYR A 33 -0.32 3.84 -3.20
C TYR A 33 1.09 3.31 -2.97
N GLY A 34 1.26 2.42 -1.99
CA GLY A 34 2.50 1.69 -1.75
C GLY A 34 3.00 0.86 -2.94
N ALA A 35 2.10 0.42 -3.82
CA ALA A 35 2.49 -0.31 -5.03
C ALA A 35 3.31 0.51 -6.02
N VAL A 36 3.13 1.84 -6.03
CA VAL A 36 3.85 2.79 -6.89
C VAL A 36 4.97 3.51 -6.15
N ALA A 37 5.56 2.84 -5.15
CA ALA A 37 6.65 3.35 -4.33
C ALA A 37 6.34 4.67 -3.60
N ALA A 38 5.07 4.91 -3.26
CA ALA A 38 4.64 6.02 -2.42
C ALA A 38 4.27 5.54 -1.01
N ILE A 39 4.31 6.42 -0.02
CA ILE A 39 3.72 6.14 1.29
C ILE A 39 2.26 6.59 1.24
N GLY A 40 1.34 5.62 1.23
CA GLY A 40 -0.09 5.85 1.29
C GLY A 40 -0.68 5.51 2.65
N THR A 41 -1.27 6.49 3.35
CA THR A 41 -1.87 6.28 4.68
C THR A 41 -3.25 6.93 4.78
N PRO A 42 -4.22 6.31 5.46
CA PRO A 42 -5.50 6.94 5.74
C PRO A 42 -5.35 8.13 6.70
N VAL A 43 -6.25 9.10 6.56
CA VAL A 43 -6.45 10.20 7.51
C VAL A 43 -7.92 10.34 7.86
N VAL A 44 -8.22 10.81 9.07
CA VAL A 44 -9.61 11.11 9.46
C VAL A 44 -10.02 12.50 8.98
N ARG A 45 -11.33 12.81 9.03
CA ARG A 45 -11.87 14.08 8.53
C ARG A 45 -11.23 15.32 9.16
N THR A 46 -10.88 15.28 10.44
CA THR A 46 -10.21 16.40 11.12
C THR A 46 -8.80 16.63 10.59
N ASP A 47 -8.03 15.56 10.39
CA ASP A 47 -6.70 15.63 9.81
C ASP A 47 -6.76 16.12 8.36
N ALA A 48 -7.72 15.61 7.57
CA ALA A 48 -7.96 16.10 6.22
C ALA A 48 -8.26 17.60 6.20
N ALA A 49 -9.10 18.11 7.10
CA ALA A 49 -9.38 19.54 7.21
C ALA A 49 -8.13 20.35 7.59
N ALA A 50 -7.29 19.83 8.49
CA ALA A 50 -6.02 20.45 8.86
C ALA A 50 -5.07 20.52 7.65
N ILE A 51 -4.89 19.41 6.92
CA ILE A 51 -4.05 19.34 5.72
C ILE A 51 -4.54 20.33 4.65
N TRP A 52 -5.86 20.47 4.46
CA TRP A 52 -6.41 21.45 3.54
C TRP A 52 -6.16 22.90 3.99
N ALA A 53 -6.10 23.15 5.30
CA ALA A 53 -5.88 24.48 5.85
C ALA A 53 -4.39 24.87 5.89
N THR A 54 -3.48 23.91 6.14
CA THR A 54 -2.07 24.18 6.44
C THR A 54 -1.08 23.54 5.46
N GLY A 55 -1.49 22.51 4.72
CA GLY A 55 -0.59 21.67 3.92
C GLY A 55 0.21 20.67 4.73
N GLU A 56 -0.02 20.56 6.05
CA GLU A 56 0.81 19.79 6.97
C GLU A 56 -0.06 18.99 7.96
N PHE A 57 0.44 17.83 8.43
CA PHE A 57 -0.16 17.08 9.53
C PHE A 57 0.90 16.35 10.34
N TRP A 58 0.53 15.97 11.57
CA TRP A 58 1.38 15.17 12.44
C TRP A 58 1.23 13.69 12.09
N TRP A 59 2.35 13.04 11.77
CA TRP A 59 2.40 11.61 11.54
C TRP A 59 3.46 10.97 12.42
N SER A 60 3.05 10.07 13.31
CA SER A 60 3.98 9.29 14.12
C SER A 60 4.62 8.23 13.24
N ILE A 61 5.96 8.23 13.17
CA ILE A 61 6.70 7.23 12.41
C ILE A 61 6.42 5.83 13.01
N PRO A 62 5.82 4.90 12.25
CA PRO A 62 5.50 3.57 12.76
C PRO A 62 6.75 2.68 12.80
N PRO A 63 6.75 1.59 13.60
CA PRO A 63 7.71 0.51 13.44
C PRO A 63 7.65 -0.06 12.02
N THR A 64 8.79 -0.43 11.45
CA THR A 64 8.85 -1.04 10.11
C THR A 64 9.08 -2.54 10.22
N VAL A 65 8.29 -3.31 9.47
CA VAL A 65 8.45 -4.76 9.29
C VAL A 65 8.80 -5.03 7.84
N GLN A 66 9.89 -5.75 7.62
CA GLN A 66 10.31 -6.16 6.29
C GLN A 66 9.65 -7.50 5.92
N VAL A 67 8.94 -7.53 4.79
CA VAL A 67 8.37 -8.74 4.20
C VAL A 67 9.25 -9.15 3.02
N VAL A 68 10.02 -10.23 3.19
CA VAL A 68 10.95 -10.73 2.18
C VAL A 68 10.28 -11.82 1.35
N LEU A 69 9.94 -11.52 0.10
CA LEU A 69 9.35 -12.46 -0.86
C LEU A 69 10.45 -13.12 -1.69
N GLY A 70 10.41 -14.45 -1.77
CA GLY A 70 11.31 -15.26 -2.60
C GLY A 70 10.57 -16.09 -3.64
N GLY A 71 11.30 -16.62 -4.61
CA GLY A 71 10.76 -17.46 -5.68
C GLY A 71 9.94 -16.68 -6.71
N ALA A 72 9.00 -17.35 -7.37
CA ALA A 72 8.09 -16.76 -8.34
C ALA A 72 6.68 -17.34 -8.18
N LEU A 73 5.67 -16.57 -8.57
CA LEU A 73 4.29 -17.06 -8.56
C LEU A 73 4.12 -18.29 -9.47
N ARG A 74 3.47 -19.32 -8.95
CA ARG A 74 3.10 -20.50 -9.73
C ARG A 74 1.97 -20.16 -10.71
N PRO A 75 1.82 -20.89 -11.83
CA PRO A 75 0.70 -20.67 -12.75
C PRO A 75 -0.65 -20.67 -12.03
N GLY A 76 -1.45 -19.62 -12.26
CA GLY A 76 -2.76 -19.43 -11.61
C GLY A 76 -2.73 -18.77 -10.24
N VAL A 77 -1.56 -18.52 -9.64
CA VAL A 77 -1.43 -17.77 -8.38
C VAL A 77 -1.28 -16.28 -8.68
N THR A 78 -1.95 -15.45 -7.89
CA THR A 78 -2.04 -13.99 -8.06
C THR A 78 -1.52 -13.24 -6.83
N GLY A 79 -1.40 -11.91 -6.93
CA GLY A 79 -1.08 -11.06 -5.77
C GLY A 79 -2.12 -11.17 -4.64
N LYS A 80 -3.38 -11.47 -4.98
CA LYS A 80 -4.45 -11.70 -3.99
C LYS A 80 -4.13 -12.90 -3.09
N ASP A 81 -3.64 -13.99 -3.68
CA ASP A 81 -3.26 -15.19 -2.95
C ASP A 81 -2.08 -14.93 -2.02
N VAL A 82 -1.11 -14.12 -2.46
CA VAL A 82 0.03 -13.71 -1.63
C VAL A 82 -0.45 -12.99 -0.37
N ILE A 83 -1.25 -11.92 -0.52
CA ILE A 83 -1.64 -11.11 0.64
C ILE A 83 -2.61 -11.83 1.56
N ILE A 84 -3.58 -12.61 1.05
CA ILE A 84 -4.43 -13.44 1.92
C ILE A 84 -3.59 -14.47 2.67
N THR A 85 -2.60 -15.09 2.02
CA THR A 85 -1.70 -16.06 2.68
C THR A 85 -0.91 -15.39 3.80
N LEU A 86 -0.37 -14.19 3.57
CA LEU A 86 0.35 -13.43 4.60
C LEU A 86 -0.57 -13.09 5.79
N CYS A 87 -1.76 -12.55 5.52
CA CYS A 87 -2.73 -12.24 6.58
C CYS A 87 -3.13 -13.50 7.38
N GLY A 88 -3.25 -14.66 6.73
CA GLY A 88 -3.62 -15.91 7.39
C GLY A 88 -2.47 -16.59 8.15
N LEU A 89 -1.22 -16.39 7.72
CA LEU A 89 -0.05 -16.95 8.40
C LEU A 89 0.38 -16.12 9.61
N TYR A 90 0.11 -14.81 9.59
CA TYR A 90 0.49 -13.85 10.63
C TYR A 90 -0.75 -13.10 11.11
N ASP A 91 -1.63 -13.80 11.82
CA ASP A 91 -2.97 -13.34 12.19
C ASP A 91 -3.09 -12.85 13.64
N ARG A 92 -1.96 -12.69 14.35
CA ARG A 92 -1.91 -12.36 15.79
C ARG A 92 -1.53 -10.92 16.09
N GLY A 93 -1.60 -10.05 15.07
CA GLY A 93 -1.32 -8.62 15.19
C GLY A 93 0.17 -8.27 15.09
N GLU A 94 0.96 -9.12 14.43
CA GLU A 94 2.41 -8.95 14.23
C GLU A 94 2.76 -7.62 13.56
N VAL A 95 1.87 -7.10 12.72
CA VAL A 95 2.07 -5.90 11.91
C VAL A 95 1.08 -4.78 12.24
N LEU A 96 0.34 -4.92 13.33
CA LEU A 96 -0.64 -3.92 13.74
C LEU A 96 0.03 -2.56 13.95
N ASN A 97 -0.44 -1.55 13.22
CA ASN A 97 0.13 -0.20 13.20
C ASN A 97 1.60 -0.11 12.74
N ALA A 98 2.08 -1.09 11.97
CA ALA A 98 3.42 -1.07 11.38
C ALA A 98 3.41 -0.54 9.93
N ALA A 99 4.57 -0.10 9.46
CA ALA A 99 4.87 0.03 8.04
C ALA A 99 5.42 -1.29 7.50
N LEU A 100 4.83 -1.79 6.41
CA LEU A 100 5.34 -2.96 5.70
C LEU A 100 6.21 -2.54 4.53
N GLU A 101 7.45 -3.04 4.50
CA GLU A 101 8.35 -2.90 3.37
C GLU A 101 8.48 -4.25 2.66
N PHE A 102 7.92 -4.35 1.45
CA PHE A 102 8.07 -5.54 0.62
C PHE A 102 9.43 -5.51 -0.07
N SER A 103 10.15 -6.62 -0.01
CA SER A 103 11.50 -6.72 -0.56
C SER A 103 11.83 -8.16 -0.98
N GLY A 104 13.01 -8.37 -1.56
CA GLY A 104 13.51 -9.69 -1.95
C GLY A 104 13.32 -10.01 -3.43
N PRO A 105 13.94 -11.10 -3.91
CA PRO A 105 14.00 -11.42 -5.33
C PRO A 105 12.64 -11.78 -5.94
N GLY A 106 11.65 -12.16 -5.12
CA GLY A 106 10.31 -12.52 -5.59
C GLY A 106 9.51 -11.34 -6.14
N LEU A 107 9.89 -10.10 -5.81
CA LEU A 107 9.23 -8.88 -6.31
C LEU A 107 9.29 -8.76 -7.83
N GLY A 108 10.37 -9.24 -8.45
CA GLY A 108 10.52 -9.25 -9.90
C GLY A 108 9.51 -10.13 -10.63
N SER A 109 8.83 -11.04 -9.91
CA SER A 109 7.75 -11.86 -10.48
C SER A 109 6.37 -11.22 -10.39
N LEU A 110 6.24 -10.09 -9.68
CA LEU A 110 4.96 -9.42 -9.45
C LEU A 110 4.72 -8.32 -10.47
N SER A 111 3.59 -8.38 -11.17
CA SER A 111 3.09 -7.27 -11.98
C SER A 111 2.65 -6.08 -11.11
N MET A 112 2.49 -4.90 -11.71
CA MET A 112 1.96 -3.72 -11.01
C MET A 112 0.56 -3.99 -10.41
N GLU A 113 -0.30 -4.73 -11.13
CA GLU A 113 -1.63 -5.13 -10.61
C GLU A 113 -1.53 -6.02 -9.37
N ALA A 114 -0.57 -6.95 -9.34
CA ALA A 114 -0.31 -7.78 -8.17
C ALA A 114 0.19 -6.94 -6.99
N ARG A 115 1.07 -5.97 -7.24
CA ARG A 115 1.57 -5.03 -6.21
C ARG A 115 0.44 -4.15 -5.67
N LEU A 116 -0.41 -3.59 -6.54
CA LEU A 116 -1.60 -2.81 -6.16
C LEU A 116 -2.53 -3.64 -5.27
N THR A 117 -2.76 -4.89 -5.63
CA THR A 117 -3.60 -5.82 -4.84
C THR A 117 -2.99 -6.12 -3.47
N ILE A 118 -1.69 -6.40 -3.42
CA ILE A 118 -0.99 -6.69 -2.15
C ILE A 118 -0.97 -5.45 -1.25
N ALA A 119 -0.56 -4.30 -1.79
CA ALA A 119 -0.50 -3.03 -1.05
C ALA A 119 -1.88 -2.62 -0.52
N ASN A 120 -2.92 -2.71 -1.37
CA ASN A 120 -4.32 -2.43 -0.99
C ASN A 120 -4.73 -3.20 0.26
N MET A 121 -4.46 -4.51 0.29
CA MET A 121 -4.93 -5.40 1.34
C MET A 121 -4.06 -5.45 2.60
N THR A 122 -2.96 -4.69 2.63
CA THR A 122 -2.20 -4.53 3.88
C THR A 122 -3.03 -3.86 4.98
N THR A 123 -4.10 -3.14 4.62
CA THR A 123 -5.06 -2.60 5.59
C THR A 123 -5.82 -3.71 6.33
N GLU A 124 -6.22 -4.81 5.67
CA GLU A 124 -6.85 -5.95 6.36
C GLU A 124 -5.89 -6.69 7.29
N TRP A 125 -4.58 -6.58 7.04
CA TRP A 125 -3.55 -7.12 7.93
C TRP A 125 -3.29 -6.22 9.16
N GLY A 126 -3.86 -5.00 9.17
CA GLY A 126 -3.69 -4.02 10.24
C GLY A 126 -2.45 -3.14 10.11
N ALA A 127 -1.76 -3.19 8.96
CA ALA A 127 -0.64 -2.30 8.70
C ALA A 127 -1.13 -0.89 8.33
N LEU A 128 -0.38 0.14 8.78
CA LEU A 128 -0.68 1.53 8.44
C LEU A 128 -0.32 1.84 6.99
N VAL A 129 0.78 1.26 6.50
CA VAL A 129 1.27 1.45 5.13
C VAL A 129 1.89 0.14 4.67
N GLY A 130 1.83 -0.15 3.38
CA GLY A 130 2.52 -1.30 2.78
C GLY A 130 3.04 -0.96 1.41
N TRP A 131 4.36 -0.86 1.26
CA TRP A 131 4.99 -0.28 0.08
C TRP A 131 6.05 -1.18 -0.56
N PHE A 132 6.21 -0.99 -1.86
CA PHE A 132 7.19 -1.66 -2.71
C PHE A 132 8.28 -0.66 -3.15
N PRO A 133 9.54 -1.11 -3.31
CA PRO A 133 10.59 -0.26 -3.85
C PRO A 133 10.32 0.16 -5.28
N PHE A 134 10.86 1.31 -5.67
CA PHE A 134 10.88 1.75 -7.07
C PHE A 134 11.80 0.85 -7.90
N ASP A 135 11.28 0.33 -9.02
CA ASP A 135 11.99 -0.54 -9.95
C ASP A 135 11.38 -0.47 -11.36
N GLU A 136 11.84 -1.32 -12.29
CA GLU A 136 11.38 -1.31 -13.68
C GLU A 136 9.88 -1.57 -13.89
N VAL A 137 9.19 -2.14 -12.89
CA VAL A 137 7.73 -2.37 -12.97
C VAL A 137 6.95 -1.10 -12.61
N THR A 138 7.59 -0.17 -11.89
CA THR A 138 7.00 1.08 -11.40
C THR A 138 7.07 2.19 -12.42
#